data_AF-A0A916UFK7-F1
#
_entry.id   AF-A0A916UFK7-F1
#
_cell.length_a   1.000
_cell.length_b   1.000
_cell.length_c   1.000
_cell.angle_alpha   90.00
_cell.angle_beta   90.00
_cell.angle_gamma   90.00
#
_symmetry.space_group_name_H-M   'P 1'
#
loop_
_entity.id
_entity.type
_entity.pdbx_description
1 polymer ?
#
loop_
_entity_poly.entity_id
_entity_poly.type
_entity_poly.pdbx_seq_one_letter_code
_entity_poly.pdbx_strand_id
1 'polypeptide(L)'
;MPWITAAGELYASSVQLTADFVDADDGTKFWRRSGDDYAEALANLLPQGVAWPRDPESVLMQLVAGLAQTWGLVDGRAADLLQIESDPRLTDAMLGDWERAWGLPDPCVAEPLTKGDRRLVLVGKMTFVGRQDRGFFEGYAASLGHRIHITEHAPFMCGVSACGDTRDASGDYRWEIGPPEIRFWWTVSFLEVRTTWFRCGHEGGQCGIDPMVRMSLATDLDCIFSRLKPAHTDVIFDYSGVA
;
A
#
# COMPACT_ATOMS: atom_id res chain seq x y z
N MET A 1 -34.81 -17.35 -15.64
CA MET A 1 -33.69 -17.01 -14.74
C MET A 1 -32.95 -15.83 -15.35
N PRO A 2 -33.18 -14.59 -14.87
CA PRO A 2 -32.87 -13.35 -15.61
C PRO A 2 -31.49 -12.74 -15.30
N TRP A 3 -30.62 -13.43 -14.57
CA TRP A 3 -29.40 -12.86 -14.00
C TRP A 3 -28.17 -12.94 -14.91
N ILE A 4 -28.22 -13.72 -16.01
CA ILE A 4 -27.09 -13.88 -16.94
C ILE A 4 -27.00 -12.70 -17.93
N THR A 5 -28.13 -12.09 -18.30
CA THR A 5 -28.15 -10.91 -19.19
C THR A 5 -27.60 -9.65 -18.51
N ALA A 6 -27.75 -9.50 -17.19
CA ALA A 6 -27.23 -8.35 -16.45
C ALA A 6 -25.70 -8.28 -16.38
N ALA A 7 -25.02 -9.43 -16.39
CA ALA A 7 -23.55 -9.47 -16.38
C ALA A 7 -22.93 -9.10 -17.74
N GLY A 8 -23.63 -9.36 -18.84
CA GLY A 8 -23.21 -8.95 -20.19
C GLY A 8 -23.32 -7.45 -20.42
N GLU A 9 -24.37 -6.81 -19.90
CA GLU A 9 -24.56 -5.35 -19.98
C GLU A 9 -23.55 -4.58 -19.12
N LEU A 10 -23.14 -5.13 -17.97
CA LEU A 10 -22.10 -4.53 -17.12
C LEU A 10 -20.68 -4.67 -17.70
N TYR A 11 -20.43 -5.70 -18.52
CA TYR A 11 -19.16 -5.87 -19.22
C TYR A 11 -19.08 -5.01 -20.49
N ALA A 12 -20.20 -4.83 -21.20
CA ALA A 12 -20.27 -3.89 -22.32
C ALA A 12 -20.09 -2.43 -21.85
N SER A 13 -20.64 -2.06 -20.69
CA SER A 13 -20.46 -0.72 -20.12
C SER A 13 -19.03 -0.47 -19.60
N SER A 14 -18.34 -1.49 -19.08
CA SER A 14 -16.94 -1.35 -18.65
C SER A 14 -15.95 -1.21 -19.81
N VAL A 15 -16.24 -1.83 -20.96
CA VAL A 15 -15.45 -1.66 -22.19
C VAL A 15 -15.72 -0.31 -22.85
N GLN A 16 -16.96 0.20 -22.80
CA GLN A 16 -17.25 1.57 -23.26
C GLN A 16 -16.59 2.63 -22.36
N LEU A 17 -16.53 2.42 -21.04
CA LEU A 17 -15.79 3.29 -20.12
C LEU A 17 -14.29 3.39 -20.46
N THR A 18 -13.67 2.34 -21.00
CA THR A 18 -12.25 2.41 -21.41
C THR A 18 -12.03 3.15 -22.74
N ALA A 19 -13.06 3.28 -23.58
CA ALA A 19 -12.98 4.04 -24.84
C ALA A 19 -13.36 5.53 -24.65
N ASP A 20 -14.25 5.82 -23.70
CA ASP A 20 -14.69 7.19 -23.40
C ASP A 20 -13.72 7.98 -22.49
N PHE A 21 -12.69 7.32 -21.93
CA PHE A 21 -11.68 7.97 -21.08
C PHE A 21 -10.66 8.84 -21.83
N VAL A 22 -10.77 8.92 -23.16
CA VAL A 22 -9.92 9.80 -23.97
C VAL A 22 -10.47 11.24 -24.05
N ASP A 23 -11.77 11.47 -23.77
CA ASP A 23 -12.40 12.79 -24.00
C ASP A 23 -13.38 13.27 -22.91
N ALA A 24 -13.34 12.70 -21.69
CA ALA A 24 -14.12 13.23 -20.58
C ALA A 24 -13.36 14.35 -19.85
N ASP A 25 -13.63 15.59 -20.24
CA ASP A 25 -13.30 16.83 -19.53
C ASP A 25 -14.02 16.89 -18.17
N ASP A 26 -13.59 16.05 -17.23
CA ASP A 26 -14.10 16.01 -15.86
C ASP A 26 -13.25 16.96 -14.98
N GLY A 27 -13.00 18.19 -15.44
CA GLY A 27 -12.46 19.30 -14.65
C GLY A 27 -11.19 19.02 -13.82
N THR A 28 -10.43 17.96 -14.15
CA THR A 28 -9.26 17.54 -13.37
C THR A 28 -7.97 18.06 -13.98
N LYS A 29 -7.06 18.44 -13.09
CA LYS A 29 -5.83 19.22 -13.24
C LYS A 29 -4.79 18.72 -14.27
N PHE A 30 -5.03 17.61 -14.98
CA PHE A 30 -4.02 16.88 -15.74
C PHE A 30 -4.53 16.51 -17.14
N TRP A 31 -4.65 17.52 -18.00
CA TRP A 31 -5.05 17.37 -19.41
C TRP A 31 -4.01 16.56 -20.20
N ARG A 32 -4.44 15.57 -20.98
CA ARG A 32 -3.60 14.83 -21.93
C ARG A 32 -3.79 15.41 -23.32
N ARG A 33 -2.72 15.94 -23.92
CA ARG A 33 -2.76 16.46 -25.28
C ARG A 33 -2.31 15.40 -26.27
N SER A 34 -3.03 15.29 -27.37
CA SER A 34 -2.65 14.42 -28.47
C SER A 34 -1.45 15.01 -29.24
N GLY A 35 -0.79 14.17 -30.05
CA GLY A 35 0.25 14.65 -30.96
C GLY A 35 -0.28 15.66 -31.98
N ASP A 36 -1.55 15.55 -32.35
CA ASP A 36 -2.19 16.46 -33.31
C ASP A 36 -2.47 17.83 -32.68
N ASP A 37 -2.85 17.88 -31.39
CA ASP A 37 -2.98 19.14 -30.64
C ASP A 37 -1.64 19.89 -30.60
N TYR A 38 -0.56 19.15 -30.40
CA TYR A 38 0.79 19.69 -30.45
C TYR A 38 1.21 20.12 -31.86
N ALA A 39 0.75 19.42 -32.90
CA ALA A 39 1.02 19.79 -34.29
C ALA A 39 0.33 21.10 -34.65
N GLU A 40 -0.91 21.29 -34.23
CA GLU A 40 -1.65 22.54 -34.41
C GLU A 40 -1.00 23.69 -33.64
N ALA A 41 -0.62 23.48 -32.38
CA ALA A 41 0.08 24.49 -31.58
C ALA A 41 1.42 24.87 -32.20
N LEU A 42 2.22 23.89 -32.64
CA LEU A 42 3.51 24.12 -33.29
C LEU A 42 3.34 24.84 -34.62
N ALA A 43 2.32 24.47 -35.40
CA ALA A 43 1.96 25.19 -36.62
C ALA A 43 1.67 26.66 -36.28
N ASN A 44 0.81 26.96 -35.30
CA ASN A 44 0.45 28.32 -34.93
C ASN A 44 1.64 29.19 -34.46
N LEU A 45 2.69 28.58 -33.92
CA LEU A 45 3.93 29.27 -33.53
C LEU A 45 4.84 29.63 -34.72
N LEU A 46 4.65 29.00 -35.89
CA LEU A 46 5.41 29.34 -37.09
C LEU A 46 4.94 30.69 -37.68
N PRO A 47 5.86 31.49 -38.26
CA PRO A 47 5.48 32.73 -38.95
C PRO A 47 4.47 32.48 -40.08
N GLN A 48 3.72 33.50 -40.45
CA GLN A 48 2.82 33.45 -41.59
C GLN A 48 3.53 33.90 -42.88
N GLY A 49 3.21 33.28 -44.02
CA GLY A 49 3.71 33.68 -45.34
C GLY A 49 3.94 32.52 -46.30
N VAL A 50 4.37 32.81 -47.53
CA VAL A 50 4.58 31.81 -48.61
C VAL A 50 5.64 30.77 -48.28
N ALA A 51 6.60 31.11 -47.42
CA ALA A 51 7.63 30.17 -46.95
C ALA A 51 7.08 29.16 -45.91
N TRP A 52 5.90 29.41 -45.35
CA TRP A 52 5.29 28.60 -44.28
C TRP A 52 3.87 28.14 -44.71
N PRO A 53 3.78 27.25 -45.71
CA PRO A 53 2.49 26.75 -46.19
C PRO A 53 1.72 26.05 -45.07
N ARG A 54 0.40 26.27 -45.00
CA ARG A 54 -0.53 25.63 -44.04
C ARG A 54 -1.24 24.41 -44.59
N ASP A 55 -0.91 24.02 -45.81
CA ASP A 55 -1.44 22.82 -46.44
C ASP A 55 -0.93 21.58 -45.67
N PRO A 56 -1.83 20.71 -45.16
CA PRO A 56 -1.46 19.46 -44.50
C PRO A 56 -0.58 18.54 -45.33
N GLU A 57 -0.68 18.58 -46.67
CA GLU A 57 0.14 17.75 -47.56
C GLU A 57 1.53 18.33 -47.83
N SER A 58 1.81 19.55 -47.36
CA SER A 58 3.14 20.14 -47.50
C SER A 58 4.19 19.38 -46.67
N VAL A 59 5.40 19.25 -47.22
CA VAL A 59 6.54 18.61 -46.53
C VAL A 59 6.80 19.24 -45.16
N LEU A 60 6.58 20.55 -45.04
CA LEU A 60 6.71 21.28 -43.78
C LEU A 60 5.67 20.80 -42.75
N MET A 61 4.38 20.74 -43.10
CA MET A 61 3.34 20.33 -42.17
C MET A 61 3.43 18.84 -41.81
N GLN A 62 3.85 17.99 -42.75
CA GLN A 62 4.16 16.59 -42.46
C GLN A 62 5.32 16.44 -41.48
N LEU A 63 6.37 17.26 -41.62
CA LEU A 63 7.48 17.29 -40.66
C LEU A 63 7.02 17.77 -39.28
N VAL A 64 6.21 18.83 -39.23
CA VAL A 64 5.62 19.37 -37.99
C VAL A 64 4.77 18.30 -37.30
N ALA A 65 3.89 17.63 -38.04
CA ALA A 65 3.06 16.55 -37.50
C ALA A 65 3.91 15.40 -36.97
N GLY A 66 4.92 14.94 -37.73
CA GLY A 66 5.83 13.87 -37.31
C GLY A 66 6.60 14.20 -36.02
N LEU A 67 7.12 15.43 -35.91
CA LEU A 67 7.79 15.89 -34.69
C LEU A 67 6.82 16.00 -33.51
N ALA A 68 5.60 16.49 -33.75
CA ALA A 68 4.58 16.67 -32.73
C ALA A 68 4.07 15.36 -32.11
N GLN A 69 4.04 14.25 -32.87
CA GLN A 69 3.63 12.94 -32.33
C GLN A 69 4.48 12.49 -31.13
N THR A 70 5.78 12.81 -31.13
CA THR A 70 6.65 12.48 -29.98
C THR A 70 6.22 13.20 -28.71
N TRP A 71 5.69 14.42 -28.83
CA TRP A 71 5.22 15.20 -27.69
C TRP A 71 3.93 14.66 -27.10
N GLY A 72 3.02 14.10 -27.92
CA GLY A 72 1.83 13.41 -27.40
C GLY A 72 2.20 12.20 -26.52
N LEU A 73 3.22 11.42 -26.92
CA LEU A 73 3.73 10.32 -26.11
C LEU A 73 4.37 10.81 -24.79
N VAL A 74 5.17 11.87 -24.86
CA VAL A 74 5.82 12.45 -23.67
C VAL A 74 4.79 13.03 -22.70
N ASP A 75 3.79 13.75 -23.21
CA ASP A 75 2.71 14.36 -22.42
C ASP A 75 1.86 13.29 -21.73
N GLY A 76 1.49 12.23 -22.46
CA GLY A 76 0.80 11.07 -21.88
C GLY A 76 1.58 10.42 -20.74
N ARG A 77 2.90 10.22 -20.93
CA ARG A 77 3.77 9.66 -19.88
C ARG A 77 3.95 10.63 -18.70
N ALA A 78 4.00 11.94 -18.94
CA ALA A 78 4.05 12.94 -17.89
C ALA A 78 2.75 12.98 -17.08
N ALA A 79 1.60 12.83 -17.74
CA ALA A 79 0.31 12.71 -17.09
C ALA A 79 0.22 11.43 -16.24
N ASP A 80 0.67 10.28 -16.75
CA ASP A 80 0.75 9.03 -15.98
C ASP A 80 1.64 9.20 -14.74
N LEU A 81 2.79 9.86 -14.89
CA LEU A 81 3.70 10.14 -13.78
C LEU A 81 3.01 10.94 -12.67
N LEU A 82 2.25 11.98 -13.03
CA LEU A 82 1.56 12.83 -12.06
C LEU A 82 0.33 12.17 -11.46
N GLN A 83 -0.46 11.43 -12.24
CA GLN A 83 -1.73 10.84 -11.81
C GLN A 83 -1.55 9.52 -11.07
N ILE A 84 -0.64 8.67 -11.53
CA ILE A 84 -0.53 7.27 -11.09
C ILE A 84 0.76 7.07 -10.30
N GLU A 85 1.91 7.43 -10.86
CA GLU A 85 3.21 7.08 -10.26
C GLU A 85 3.62 7.97 -9.07
N SER A 86 3.10 9.19 -9.01
CA SER A 86 3.34 10.10 -7.88
C SER A 86 2.61 9.69 -6.61
N ASP A 87 1.53 8.90 -6.73
CA ASP A 87 0.77 8.40 -5.59
C ASP A 87 1.27 7.00 -5.19
N PRO A 88 1.81 6.82 -3.96
CA PRO A 88 2.32 5.53 -3.49
C PRO A 88 1.23 4.43 -3.42
N ARG A 89 -0.05 4.80 -3.45
CA ARG A 89 -1.18 3.86 -3.48
C ARG A 89 -1.40 3.25 -4.86
N LEU A 90 -1.00 3.95 -5.93
CA LEU A 90 -1.31 3.59 -7.32
C LEU A 90 -0.08 3.25 -8.17
N THR A 91 1.11 3.71 -7.77
CA THR A 91 2.38 3.53 -8.51
C THR A 91 2.63 2.08 -8.94
N ASP A 92 3.04 1.89 -10.19
CA ASP A 92 3.44 0.57 -10.71
C ASP A 92 4.89 0.57 -11.20
N ALA A 93 5.23 1.49 -12.10
CA ALA A 93 6.58 1.58 -12.65
C ALA A 93 7.58 2.13 -11.63
N MET A 94 7.18 3.09 -10.79
CA MET A 94 8.06 3.70 -9.78
C MET A 94 8.03 3.01 -8.42
N LEU A 95 7.33 1.88 -8.28
CA LEU A 95 7.21 1.19 -6.99
C LEU A 95 8.58 0.87 -6.36
N GLY A 96 9.55 0.43 -7.17
CA GLY A 96 10.91 0.15 -6.68
C GLY A 96 11.69 1.40 -6.24
N ASP A 97 11.40 2.56 -6.84
CA ASP A 97 12.01 3.83 -6.44
C ASP A 97 11.45 4.32 -5.10
N TRP A 98 10.14 4.19 -4.91
CA TRP A 98 9.48 4.49 -3.65
C TRP A 98 9.98 3.61 -2.52
N GLU A 99 10.10 2.30 -2.76
CA GLU A 99 10.63 1.37 -1.77
C GLU A 99 12.05 1.70 -1.36
N ARG A 100 12.92 2.02 -2.33
CA ARG A 100 14.28 2.48 -2.04
C ARG A 100 14.28 3.74 -1.17
N ALA A 101 13.43 4.71 -1.47
CA ALA A 101 13.35 5.97 -0.72
C ALA A 101 12.93 5.74 0.75
N TRP A 102 12.05 4.76 0.99
CA TRP A 102 11.56 4.42 2.33
C TRP A 102 12.30 3.25 2.99
N GLY A 103 13.41 2.79 2.42
CA GLY A 103 14.21 1.68 2.96
C GLY A 103 13.40 0.38 3.06
N LEU A 104 12.64 0.07 2.02
CA LEU A 104 11.99 -1.22 1.80
C LEU A 104 12.80 -2.02 0.75
N PRO A 105 12.80 -3.37 0.80
CA PRO A 105 12.07 -4.23 1.74
C PRO A 105 12.62 -4.10 3.18
N ASP A 106 11.73 -4.19 4.16
CA ASP A 106 12.13 -4.16 5.57
C ASP A 106 12.90 -5.45 5.89
N PRO A 107 14.06 -5.40 6.55
CA PRO A 107 14.77 -6.61 6.97
C PRO A 107 13.91 -7.54 7.83
N CYS A 108 12.90 -7.00 8.52
CA CYS A 108 11.97 -7.80 9.32
C CYS A 108 10.95 -8.59 8.48
N VAL A 109 10.71 -8.20 7.22
CA VAL A 109 9.70 -8.83 6.37
C VAL A 109 10.43 -9.63 5.28
N ALA A 110 10.71 -10.89 5.57
CA ALA A 110 11.49 -11.77 4.69
C ALA A 110 10.66 -12.42 3.56
N GLU A 111 9.34 -12.19 3.51
CA GLU A 111 8.46 -12.87 2.56
C GLU A 111 8.32 -12.13 1.23
N PRO A 112 8.25 -12.85 0.09
CA PRO A 112 7.91 -12.25 -1.19
C PRO A 112 6.47 -11.75 -1.15
N LEU A 113 6.29 -10.43 -1.11
CA LEU A 113 5.00 -9.77 -1.15
C LEU A 113 4.54 -9.56 -2.60
N THR A 114 3.22 -9.66 -2.83
CA THR A 114 2.62 -9.28 -4.10
C THR A 114 2.78 -7.77 -4.34
N LYS A 115 2.65 -7.28 -5.58
CA LYS A 115 2.73 -5.82 -5.85
C LYS A 115 1.70 -5.02 -5.04
N GLY A 116 0.48 -5.55 -4.88
CA GLY A 116 -0.56 -4.93 -4.07
C GLY A 116 -0.16 -4.84 -2.60
N ASP A 117 0.34 -5.93 -2.02
CA ASP A 117 0.79 -5.94 -0.62
C ASP A 117 2.00 -5.01 -0.41
N ARG A 118 2.91 -4.91 -1.39
CA ARG A 118 4.04 -3.98 -1.35
C ARG A 118 3.60 -2.52 -1.27
N ARG A 119 2.57 -2.14 -2.04
CA ARG A 119 1.96 -0.79 -1.94
C ARG A 119 1.36 -0.55 -0.56
N LEU A 120 0.64 -1.53 0.00
CA LEU A 120 0.07 -1.43 1.35
C LEU A 120 1.14 -1.27 2.42
N VAL A 121 2.23 -2.02 2.34
CA VAL A 121 3.38 -1.89 3.25
C VAL A 121 4.05 -0.53 3.10
N LEU A 122 4.26 -0.05 1.86
CA LEU A 122 4.80 1.29 1.59
C LEU A 122 3.92 2.38 2.21
N VAL A 123 2.63 2.39 1.92
CA VAL A 123 1.66 3.37 2.44
C VAL A 123 1.56 3.27 3.95
N GLY A 124 1.56 2.06 4.51
CA GLY A 124 1.57 1.83 5.96
C GLY A 124 2.83 2.40 6.61
N LYS A 125 4.00 2.27 5.98
CA LYS A 125 5.27 2.84 6.45
C LYS A 125 5.28 4.37 6.36
N MET A 126 4.71 4.94 5.30
CA MET A 126 4.60 6.40 5.11
C MET A 126 3.63 7.05 6.10
N THR A 127 2.53 6.37 6.42
CA THR A 127 1.49 6.88 7.33
C THR A 127 1.71 6.43 8.77
N PHE A 128 2.78 5.68 9.05
CA PHE A 128 3.06 5.16 10.37
C PHE A 128 3.27 6.28 11.39
N VAL A 129 2.35 6.38 12.35
CA VAL A 129 2.49 7.22 13.53
C VAL A 129 2.75 6.33 14.73
N GLY A 130 3.96 6.39 15.28
CA GLY A 130 4.35 5.58 16.43
C GLY A 130 3.60 5.98 17.71
N ARG A 131 3.09 4.99 18.44
CA ARG A 131 2.59 5.12 19.80
C ARG A 131 3.18 4.03 20.69
N GLN A 132 3.00 4.18 22.01
CA GLN A 132 3.53 3.26 23.02
C GLN A 132 2.40 2.84 23.97
N ASP A 133 1.34 2.28 23.40
CA ASP A 133 0.22 1.73 24.17
C ASP A 133 -0.15 0.34 23.64
N ARG A 134 -0.76 -0.47 24.51
CA ARG A 134 -1.20 -1.82 24.17
C ARG A 134 -2.07 -1.86 22.91
N GLY A 135 -3.08 -1.00 22.85
CA GLY A 135 -4.04 -0.96 21.74
C GLY A 135 -3.38 -0.60 20.41
N PHE A 136 -2.32 0.21 20.43
CA PHE A 136 -1.50 0.48 19.24
C PHE A 136 -0.80 -0.77 18.72
N PHE A 137 -0.13 -1.55 19.58
CA PHE A 137 0.56 -2.77 19.14
C PHE A 137 -0.41 -3.85 18.65
N GLU A 138 -1.53 -4.03 19.34
CA GLU A 138 -2.61 -4.94 18.91
C GLU A 138 -3.21 -4.49 17.57
N GLY A 139 -3.49 -3.19 17.41
CA GLY A 139 -4.00 -2.62 16.15
C GLY A 139 -3.00 -2.73 15.00
N TYR A 140 -1.71 -2.54 15.28
CA TYR A 140 -0.65 -2.70 14.30
C TYR A 140 -0.52 -4.16 13.84
N ALA A 141 -0.53 -5.13 14.77
CA ALA A 141 -0.55 -6.54 14.43
C ALA A 141 -1.80 -6.93 13.63
N ALA A 142 -2.97 -6.40 14.00
CA ALA A 142 -4.20 -6.62 13.26
C ALA A 142 -4.14 -6.08 11.82
N SER A 143 -3.46 -4.95 11.59
CA SER A 143 -3.23 -4.41 10.23
C SER A 143 -2.39 -5.33 9.35
N LEU A 144 -1.50 -6.12 9.97
CA LEU A 144 -0.71 -7.15 9.31
C LEU A 144 -1.47 -8.48 9.16
N GLY A 145 -2.66 -8.60 9.77
CA GLY A 145 -3.50 -9.79 9.73
C GLY A 145 -3.22 -10.79 10.84
N HIS A 146 -2.53 -10.38 11.91
CA HIS A 146 -2.27 -11.20 13.09
C HIS A 146 -3.22 -10.80 14.24
N ARG A 147 -3.77 -11.81 14.93
CA ARG A 147 -4.51 -11.59 16.18
C ARG A 147 -3.62 -11.93 17.36
N ILE A 148 -3.29 -10.91 18.15
CA ILE A 148 -2.44 -11.03 19.33
C ILE A 148 -3.17 -10.51 20.56
N HIS A 149 -2.74 -10.97 21.73
CA HIS A 149 -3.08 -10.39 23.02
C HIS A 149 -1.80 -10.03 23.76
N ILE A 150 -1.78 -8.87 24.40
CA ILE A 150 -0.59 -8.38 25.11
C ILE A 150 -0.88 -8.31 26.61
N THR A 151 -0.06 -9.02 27.38
CA THR A 151 -0.07 -9.00 28.84
C THR A 151 1.14 -8.22 29.35
N GLU A 152 0.88 -7.11 30.04
CA GLU A 152 1.90 -6.33 30.74
C GLU A 152 2.02 -6.81 32.18
N HIS A 153 3.21 -7.19 32.63
CA HIS A 153 3.41 -7.69 33.98
C HIS A 153 3.73 -6.54 34.94
N ALA A 154 3.32 -6.68 36.21
CA ALA A 154 3.67 -5.75 37.27
C ALA A 154 3.86 -6.48 38.61
N PRO A 155 4.82 -6.07 39.45
CA PRO A 155 5.03 -6.69 40.74
C PRO A 155 3.88 -6.36 41.69
N PHE A 156 3.50 -7.32 42.52
CA PHE A 156 2.53 -7.11 43.59
C PHE A 156 3.02 -6.02 44.56
N MET A 157 2.20 -4.99 44.78
CA MET A 157 2.53 -3.90 45.70
C MET A 157 1.50 -3.81 46.83
N CYS A 158 1.95 -4.01 48.06
CA CYS A 158 1.10 -3.85 49.25
C CYS A 158 0.51 -2.43 49.30
N GLY A 159 -0.82 -2.33 49.43
CA GLY A 159 -1.53 -1.05 49.46
C GLY A 159 -2.02 -0.55 48.09
N VAL A 160 -1.60 -1.17 46.99
CA VAL A 160 -2.12 -0.94 45.63
C VAL A 160 -2.84 -2.20 45.11
N SER A 161 -2.21 -3.37 45.29
CA SER A 161 -2.73 -4.66 44.88
C SER A 161 -3.57 -5.32 45.98
N ALA A 162 -4.59 -6.10 45.59
CA ALA A 162 -5.43 -6.88 46.51
C ALA A 162 -5.09 -8.37 46.45
N CYS A 163 -5.16 -9.07 47.59
CA CYS A 163 -4.98 -10.52 47.61
C CYS A 163 -6.23 -11.21 47.02
N GLY A 164 -6.02 -12.13 46.08
CA GLY A 164 -7.08 -12.96 45.48
C GLY A 164 -7.59 -12.45 44.13
N ASP A 165 -7.61 -11.13 43.90
CA ASP A 165 -7.89 -10.54 42.59
C ASP A 165 -6.75 -9.62 42.17
N THR A 166 -5.97 -10.08 41.18
CA THR A 166 -4.82 -9.39 40.63
C THR A 166 -5.07 -8.84 39.23
N ARG A 167 -6.34 -8.75 38.83
CA ARG A 167 -6.71 -8.25 37.51
C ARG A 167 -6.58 -6.73 37.43
N ASP A 168 -6.29 -6.25 36.24
CA ASP A 168 -6.35 -4.83 35.92
C ASP A 168 -7.77 -4.40 35.49
N ALA A 169 -7.93 -3.13 35.12
CA ALA A 169 -9.21 -2.60 34.64
C ALA A 169 -9.73 -3.27 33.34
N SER A 170 -8.86 -4.00 32.61
CA SER A 170 -9.23 -4.78 31.43
C SER A 170 -9.56 -6.24 31.74
N GLY A 171 -9.44 -6.65 33.00
CA GLY A 171 -9.74 -8.02 33.45
C GLY A 171 -8.59 -9.01 33.26
N ASP A 172 -7.41 -8.55 32.84
CA ASP A 172 -6.23 -9.40 32.67
C ASP A 172 -5.38 -9.43 33.94
N TYR A 173 -4.74 -10.57 34.22
CA TYR A 173 -3.89 -10.73 35.40
C TYR A 173 -2.59 -9.96 35.22
N ARG A 174 -2.53 -8.78 35.83
CA ARG A 174 -1.38 -7.87 35.73
C ARG A 174 -0.42 -8.00 36.92
N TRP A 175 -0.98 -8.14 38.12
CA TRP A 175 -0.21 -8.09 39.37
C TRP A 175 0.27 -9.48 39.79
N GLU A 176 1.57 -9.70 39.82
CA GLU A 176 2.17 -11.00 40.09
C GLU A 176 3.18 -10.94 41.23
N ILE A 177 3.34 -12.06 41.95
CA ILE A 177 4.39 -12.21 42.94
C ILE A 177 5.71 -12.43 42.19
N GLY A 178 6.56 -11.42 42.17
CA GLY A 178 7.81 -11.44 41.43
C GLY A 178 8.76 -10.34 41.85
N PRO A 179 9.98 -10.34 41.28
CA PRO A 179 10.95 -9.29 41.52
C PRO A 179 10.49 -7.97 40.85
N PRO A 180 10.93 -6.79 41.33
CA PRO A 180 10.43 -5.51 40.84
C PRO A 180 10.70 -5.25 39.35
N GLU A 181 11.67 -5.96 38.75
CA GLU A 181 12.05 -5.89 37.35
C GLU A 181 10.98 -6.45 36.40
N ILE A 182 10.03 -7.26 36.89
CA ILE A 182 8.96 -7.84 36.06
C ILE A 182 8.12 -6.76 35.35
N ARG A 183 8.10 -5.54 35.89
CA ARG A 183 7.44 -4.37 35.29
C ARG A 183 7.94 -3.98 33.89
N PHE A 184 9.13 -4.44 33.52
CA PHE A 184 9.76 -4.14 32.24
C PHE A 184 9.48 -5.23 31.20
N TRP A 185 8.79 -6.29 31.59
CA TRP A 185 8.50 -7.42 30.73
C TRP A 185 7.04 -7.40 30.32
N TRP A 186 6.79 -7.73 29.06
CA TRP A 186 5.47 -7.93 28.51
C TRP A 186 5.47 -9.12 27.57
N THR A 187 4.39 -9.88 27.61
CA THR A 187 4.24 -11.10 26.83
C THR A 187 3.23 -10.88 25.73
N VAL A 188 3.60 -11.27 24.51
CA VAL A 188 2.75 -11.23 23.33
C VAL A 188 2.31 -12.65 23.04
N SER A 189 1.03 -12.94 23.23
CA SER A 189 0.44 -14.23 22.90
C SER A 189 -0.25 -14.18 21.55
N PHE A 190 0.09 -15.14 20.68
CA PHE A 190 -0.53 -15.28 19.37
C PHE A 190 -1.76 -16.18 19.46
N LEU A 191 -2.89 -15.71 18.93
CA LEU A 191 -4.17 -16.43 19.01
C LEU A 191 -4.42 -17.32 17.78
N GLU A 192 -3.90 -16.95 16.61
CA GLU A 192 -4.17 -17.64 15.35
C GLU A 192 -3.00 -17.53 14.36
N VAL A 193 -2.90 -18.50 13.44
CA VAL A 193 -1.98 -18.44 12.30
C VAL A 193 -2.53 -17.50 11.23
N ARG A 194 -1.70 -16.57 10.77
CA ARG A 194 -2.04 -15.71 9.63
C ARG A 194 -2.16 -16.54 8.35
N THR A 195 -3.31 -16.43 7.70
CA THR A 195 -3.58 -17.06 6.41
C THR A 195 -3.91 -16.00 5.37
N THR A 196 -3.09 -15.90 4.33
CA THR A 196 -3.31 -15.01 3.18
C THR A 196 -3.76 -15.82 1.98
N TRP A 197 -4.92 -15.46 1.43
CA TRP A 197 -5.51 -16.08 0.25
C TRP A 197 -5.12 -15.32 -1.02
N PHE A 198 -4.85 -16.07 -2.09
CA PHE A 198 -4.65 -15.49 -3.40
C PHE A 198 -5.90 -14.76 -3.89
N ARG A 199 -5.72 -13.57 -4.46
CA ARG A 199 -6.78 -12.77 -5.09
C ARG A 199 -6.38 -12.42 -6.52
N CYS A 200 -7.32 -12.52 -7.45
CA CYS A 200 -7.15 -12.03 -8.82
C CYS A 200 -7.51 -10.54 -8.89
N GLY A 201 -6.76 -9.75 -9.66
CA GLY A 201 -7.07 -8.34 -9.94
C GLY A 201 -5.83 -7.44 -9.95
N HIS A 202 -6.04 -6.14 -10.20
CA HIS A 202 -4.97 -5.13 -10.27
C HIS A 202 -4.14 -5.03 -8.97
N GLU A 203 -4.73 -5.36 -7.83
CA GLU A 203 -4.09 -5.39 -6.51
C GLU A 203 -3.79 -6.82 -6.02
N GLY A 204 -4.00 -7.82 -6.88
CA GLY A 204 -3.92 -9.24 -6.55
C GLY A 204 -2.53 -9.86 -6.73
N GLY A 205 -2.46 -11.16 -6.48
CA GLY A 205 -1.27 -11.98 -6.72
C GLY A 205 -1.09 -12.29 -8.21
N GLN A 206 0.13 -12.67 -8.59
CA GLN A 206 0.49 -13.05 -9.95
C GLN A 206 0.35 -14.56 -10.14
N CYS A 207 -0.47 -14.96 -11.13
CA CYS A 207 -0.66 -16.36 -11.48
C CYS A 207 0.67 -17.01 -11.90
N GLY A 208 0.97 -18.18 -11.33
CA GLY A 208 2.19 -18.95 -11.62
C GLY A 208 3.41 -18.57 -10.79
N ILE A 209 3.32 -17.51 -9.97
CA ILE A 209 4.37 -17.12 -9.01
C ILE A 209 3.84 -17.27 -7.58
N ASP A 210 2.67 -16.71 -7.29
CA ASP A 210 2.12 -16.72 -5.94
C ASP A 210 1.29 -17.98 -5.64
N PRO A 211 1.41 -18.58 -4.43
CA PRO A 211 0.61 -19.72 -4.02
C PRO A 211 -0.85 -19.34 -3.75
N MET A 212 -1.77 -20.31 -3.86
CA MET A 212 -3.21 -20.09 -3.59
C MET A 212 -3.50 -19.71 -2.13
N VAL A 213 -2.73 -20.28 -1.20
CA VAL A 213 -2.80 -20.00 0.24
C VAL A 213 -1.38 -19.93 0.78
N ARG A 214 -1.10 -18.91 1.58
CA ARG A 214 0.12 -18.82 2.37
C ARG A 214 -0.24 -18.79 3.85
N MET A 215 0.33 -19.74 4.59
CA MET A 215 0.28 -19.81 6.04
C MET A 215 1.71 -19.58 6.52
N SER A 216 1.92 -18.56 7.35
CA SER A 216 3.25 -18.27 7.88
C SER A 216 3.22 -18.03 9.38
N LEU A 217 4.32 -18.42 10.04
CA LEU A 217 4.58 -18.04 11.41
C LEU A 217 4.90 -16.54 11.47
N ALA A 218 4.50 -15.89 12.55
CA ALA A 218 4.61 -14.45 12.75
C ALA A 218 6.04 -13.96 13.09
N THR A 219 7.05 -14.43 12.34
CA THR A 219 8.45 -14.01 12.53
C THR A 219 8.68 -12.54 12.16
N ASP A 220 7.77 -11.97 11.37
CA ASP A 220 7.71 -10.55 11.05
C ASP A 220 7.48 -9.69 12.30
N LEU A 221 6.55 -10.11 13.16
CA LEU A 221 6.21 -9.39 14.38
C LEU A 221 7.33 -9.42 15.42
N ASP A 222 8.10 -10.51 15.52
CA ASP A 222 9.24 -10.59 16.43
C ASP A 222 10.27 -9.47 16.16
N CYS A 223 10.63 -9.29 14.88
CA CYS A 223 11.58 -8.27 14.47
C CYS A 223 11.00 -6.86 14.58
N ILE A 224 9.72 -6.66 14.24
CA ILE A 224 9.10 -5.35 14.31
C ILE A 224 8.93 -4.91 15.77
N PHE A 225 8.44 -5.78 16.64
CA PHE A 225 8.22 -5.44 18.05
C PHE A 225 9.53 -5.28 18.80
N SER A 226 10.55 -6.09 18.52
CA SER A 226 11.89 -5.87 19.09
C SER A 226 12.50 -4.52 18.67
N ARG A 227 12.12 -3.98 17.51
CA ARG A 227 12.53 -2.64 17.03
C ARG A 227 11.68 -1.50 17.60
N LEU A 228 10.38 -1.70 17.76
CA LEU A 228 9.44 -0.66 18.20
C LEU A 228 9.27 -0.57 19.72
N LYS A 229 9.65 -1.63 20.47
CA LYS A 229 9.52 -1.66 21.93
C LYS A 229 10.23 -0.45 22.56
N PRO A 230 9.68 0.09 23.66
CA PRO A 230 10.42 1.05 24.48
C PRO A 230 11.78 0.48 24.90
N ALA A 231 12.82 1.31 24.90
CA ALA A 231 14.19 0.85 25.16
C ALA A 231 14.39 0.20 26.55
N HIS A 232 13.49 0.45 27.49
CA HIS A 232 13.53 -0.06 28.85
C HIS A 232 12.69 -1.32 29.07
N THR A 233 12.07 -1.87 28.03
CA THR A 233 11.23 -3.07 28.13
C THR A 233 11.76 -4.22 27.28
N ASP A 234 11.43 -5.44 27.70
CA ASP A 234 11.72 -6.68 26.99
C ASP A 234 10.42 -7.42 26.68
N VAL A 235 10.38 -8.04 25.49
CA VAL A 235 9.21 -8.73 24.95
C VAL A 235 9.45 -10.22 24.97
N ILE A 236 8.48 -10.98 25.48
CA ILE A 236 8.44 -12.43 25.36
C ILE A 236 7.35 -12.78 24.33
N PHE A 237 7.69 -13.64 23.37
CA PHE A 237 6.75 -14.10 22.36
C PHE A 237 6.27 -15.51 22.75
N ASP A 238 4.95 -15.66 22.94
CA ASP A 238 4.30 -16.93 23.25
C ASP A 238 3.46 -17.40 22.06
N TYR A 239 3.91 -18.50 21.45
CA TYR A 239 3.26 -19.16 20.32
C TYR A 239 2.40 -20.37 20.74
N SER A 240 2.23 -20.63 22.04
CA SER A 240 1.50 -21.81 22.54
C SER A 240 0.02 -21.83 22.17
N GLY A 241 -0.59 -20.66 21.92
CA GLY A 241 -1.99 -20.53 21.50
C GLY A 241 -2.25 -20.89 20.03
N VAL A 242 -1.19 -21.15 19.26
CA VAL A 242 -1.26 -21.34 17.81
C VAL A 242 -1.14 -22.84 17.49
N ALA A 243 -2.23 -23.59 17.71
CA ALA A 243 -2.31 -25.03 17.45
C ALA A 243 -3.23 -25.35 16.26
#